data_AF-A0A9N9PYP0-F1
#
_entry.id   AF-A0A9N9PYP0-F1
#
_cell.length_a   1.000
_cell.length_b   1.000
_cell.length_c   1.000
_cell.angle_alpha   90.00
_cell.angle_beta   90.00
_cell.angle_gamma   90.00
#
_symmetry.space_group_name_H-M   'P 1'
#
loop_
_entity.id
_entity.type
_entity.pdbx_description
1 polymer ?
#
loop_
_entity_poly.entity_id
_entity_poly.type
_entity_poly.pdbx_seq_one_letter_code
_entity_poly.pdbx_strand_id
1 'polypeptide(L)'
;MSTESKPQLQSEVIQSDFESFDTPQRPIKSPLLKITDSIRLGLTVLALLSSIAILATSAETLSTYNETKGGGEDWMVPLWPRDFDIRPTIALVTCSAVILVSSGISLAIPFIPTLPTLLITTLSLLAPTTCLIASLVGTALFYGVNTSRTTSSLQSWSCQWRAVEMGMQPHWGSLCVQSKSALYLMVMMIPLEMGVLFVVGTGMVVVRKERAGVRVVREGKGSQALS
;
A
#
# COMPACT_ATOMS: atom_id res chain seq x y z
N MET A 1 33.23 69.20 -37.28
CA MET A 1 32.94 69.04 -35.83
C MET A 1 31.77 68.08 -35.75
N SER A 2 32.01 66.80 -36.04
CA SER A 2 32.46 65.76 -35.10
C SER A 2 31.42 65.48 -34.03
N THR A 3 30.76 64.33 -34.18
CA THR A 3 30.29 63.34 -33.19
C THR A 3 29.13 62.57 -33.82
N GLU A 4 28.91 61.27 -33.67
CA GLU A 4 29.72 60.13 -33.26
C GLU A 4 28.82 58.93 -33.60
N SER A 5 29.34 57.95 -34.33
CA SER A 5 28.64 56.71 -34.63
C SER A 5 28.52 55.85 -33.37
N LYS A 6 27.30 55.49 -32.96
CA LYS A 6 27.08 54.35 -32.07
C LYS A 6 25.70 53.72 -32.30
N PRO A 7 25.58 52.73 -33.19
CA PRO A 7 24.43 51.83 -33.17
C PRO A 7 24.54 50.96 -31.92
N GLN A 8 23.46 50.95 -31.13
CA GLN A 8 23.27 50.08 -29.97
C GLN A 8 23.50 48.62 -30.38
N LEU A 9 24.44 47.98 -29.69
CA LEU A 9 24.71 46.56 -29.75
C LEU A 9 23.50 45.83 -29.16
N GLN A 10 22.50 45.54 -29.97
CA GLN A 10 21.46 44.60 -29.60
C GLN A 10 22.08 43.21 -29.71
N SER A 11 22.59 42.71 -28.58
CA SER A 11 22.85 41.29 -28.41
C SER A 11 21.53 40.56 -28.63
N GLU A 12 21.27 40.22 -29.89
CA GLU A 12 20.32 39.18 -30.27
C GLU A 12 20.92 37.90 -29.71
N VAL A 13 20.51 37.63 -28.47
CA VAL A 13 20.70 36.36 -27.79
C VAL A 13 20.25 35.31 -28.79
N ILE A 14 21.23 34.52 -29.25
CA ILE A 14 21.07 33.31 -30.02
C ILE A 14 19.87 32.57 -29.42
N GLN A 15 18.71 32.73 -30.06
CA GLN A 15 17.49 32.06 -29.69
C GLN A 15 17.69 30.65 -30.21
N SER A 16 18.36 29.85 -29.38
CA SER A 16 18.52 28.43 -29.58
C SER A 16 17.14 27.87 -29.89
N ASP A 17 17.01 27.27 -31.06
CA ASP A 17 16.03 26.24 -31.39
C ASP A 17 16.09 25.17 -30.31
N PHE A 18 15.42 25.41 -29.19
CA PHE A 18 14.98 24.35 -28.31
C PHE A 18 13.64 23.91 -28.87
N GLU A 19 13.76 23.04 -29.86
CA GLU A 19 12.77 22.09 -30.33
C GLU A 19 11.69 21.91 -29.27
N SER A 20 10.50 22.44 -29.57
CA SER A 20 9.30 22.30 -28.75
C SER A 20 9.22 20.84 -28.30
N PHE A 21 9.55 20.60 -27.02
CA PHE A 21 9.37 19.31 -26.41
C PHE A 21 7.87 19.07 -26.42
N ASP A 22 7.46 18.32 -27.43
CA ASP A 22 6.10 17.90 -27.74
C ASP A 22 5.42 17.57 -26.42
N THR A 23 4.50 18.42 -25.99
CA THR A 23 3.73 18.21 -24.76
C THR A 23 2.64 17.20 -25.14
N PRO A 24 2.77 15.89 -24.85
CA PRO A 24 1.72 14.97 -25.23
C PRO A 24 0.67 15.04 -24.12
N GLN A 25 -0.58 15.18 -24.56
CA GLN A 25 -1.80 15.17 -23.76
C GLN A 25 -2.09 16.43 -22.94
N ARG A 26 -3.03 17.23 -23.48
CA ARG A 26 -4.07 17.86 -22.66
C ARG A 26 -4.54 16.83 -21.62
N PRO A 27 -4.54 17.14 -20.30
CA PRO A 27 -5.20 16.26 -19.35
C PRO A 27 -6.66 16.23 -19.73
N ILE A 28 -7.14 15.05 -20.12
CA ILE A 28 -8.56 14.80 -20.35
C ILE A 28 -9.21 14.97 -18.98
N LYS A 29 -9.77 16.16 -18.72
CA LYS A 29 -10.42 16.54 -17.46
C LYS A 29 -11.78 15.85 -17.36
N SER A 30 -11.82 14.51 -17.40
CA SER A 30 -13.07 13.81 -17.11
C SER A 30 -13.30 13.84 -15.59
N PRO A 31 -14.49 14.25 -15.12
CA PRO A 31 -14.81 14.24 -13.69
C PRO A 31 -14.68 12.83 -13.09
N LEU A 32 -14.89 11.81 -13.92
CA LEU A 32 -14.76 10.41 -13.56
C LEU A 32 -13.33 10.03 -13.14
N LEU A 33 -12.29 10.59 -13.79
CA LEU A 33 -10.90 10.34 -13.41
C LEU A 33 -10.61 10.89 -12.01
N LYS A 34 -11.07 12.11 -11.71
CA LYS A 34 -10.88 12.73 -10.40
C LYS A 34 -11.53 11.94 -9.26
N ILE A 35 -12.72 11.39 -9.52
CA ILE A 35 -13.44 10.54 -8.56
C ILE A 35 -12.65 9.24 -8.34
N THR A 36 -12.17 8.61 -9.41
CA THR A 36 -11.36 7.39 -9.37
C THR A 36 -10.09 7.60 -8.55
N ASP A 37 -9.38 8.72 -8.77
CA ASP A 37 -8.17 9.07 -8.04
C ASP A 37 -8.45 9.32 -6.55
N SER A 38 -9.56 9.99 -6.23
CA SER A 38 -9.97 10.27 -4.84
C SER A 38 -10.34 8.99 -4.10
N ILE A 39 -11.10 8.10 -4.74
CA ILE A 39 -11.47 6.79 -4.17
C ILE A 39 -10.22 5.94 -3.95
N ARG A 40 -9.33 5.89 -4.95
CA ARG A 40 -8.06 5.17 -4.85
C ARG A 40 -7.24 5.68 -3.67
N LEU A 41 -7.08 6.99 -3.54
CA LEU A 41 -6.34 7.60 -2.43
C LEU A 41 -6.98 7.22 -1.08
N GLY A 42 -8.30 7.34 -0.96
CA GLY A 42 -9.03 6.99 0.26
C GLY A 42 -8.84 5.52 0.66
N LEU A 43 -8.93 4.60 -0.31
CA LEU A 43 -8.70 3.17 -0.07
C LEU A 43 -7.25 2.89 0.34
N THR A 44 -6.26 3.50 -0.30
CA THR A 44 -4.85 3.32 0.06
C THR A 44 -4.53 3.86 1.46
N VAL A 45 -5.13 4.99 1.86
CA VAL A 45 -5.00 5.50 3.23
C VAL A 45 -5.64 4.54 4.24
N LEU A 46 -6.81 3.99 3.93
CA LEU A 46 -7.47 3.02 4.79
C LEU A 46 -6.65 1.72 4.92
N ALA A 47 -6.03 1.26 3.83
CA ALA A 47 -5.09 0.14 3.82
C ALA A 47 -3.89 0.42 4.74
N LEU A 48 -3.29 1.61 4.61
CA LEU A 48 -2.14 2.02 5.42
C LEU A 48 -2.49 2.03 6.92
N LEU A 49 -3.58 2.69 7.31
CA LEU A 49 -4.01 2.75 8.71
C LEU A 49 -4.31 1.36 9.29
N SER A 50 -4.96 0.51 8.50
CA SER A 50 -5.24 -0.86 8.91
C SER A 50 -3.96 -1.69 9.06
N SER A 51 -2.99 -1.53 8.15
CA SER A 51 -1.70 -2.23 8.24
C SER A 51 -0.90 -1.83 9.47
N ILE A 52 -0.93 -0.54 9.85
CA ILE A 52 -0.32 -0.04 11.09
C ILE A 52 -1.00 -0.67 12.31
N ALA A 53 -2.34 -0.74 12.32
CA ALA A 53 -3.08 -1.36 13.41
C ALA A 53 -2.75 -2.86 13.54
N ILE A 54 -2.70 -3.60 12.43
CA ILE A 54 -2.31 -5.02 12.42
C ILE A 54 -0.87 -5.20 12.95
N LEU A 55 0.06 -4.37 12.47
CA LEU A 55 1.46 -4.44 12.87
C LEU A 55 1.63 -4.12 14.36
N ALA A 56 1.03 -3.02 14.84
CA ALA A 56 1.09 -2.61 16.24
C ALA A 56 0.48 -3.67 17.16
N THR A 57 -0.69 -4.18 16.82
CA THR A 57 -1.37 -5.21 17.62
C THR A 57 -0.56 -6.51 17.68
N SER A 58 -0.03 -6.95 16.54
CA SER A 58 0.76 -8.18 16.46
C SER A 58 2.14 -8.04 17.11
N ALA A 59 2.81 -6.89 16.97
CA ALA A 59 4.12 -6.62 17.54
C ALA A 59 4.10 -6.64 19.06
N GLU A 60 3.11 -6.00 19.68
CA GLU A 60 2.91 -6.02 21.13
C GLU A 60 2.70 -7.47 21.63
N THR A 61 1.83 -8.25 20.98
CA THR A 61 1.60 -9.65 21.39
C THR A 61 2.86 -10.51 21.30
N LEU A 62 3.72 -10.23 20.31
CA LEU A 62 4.99 -10.92 20.13
C LEU A 62 6.04 -10.46 21.15
N SER A 63 6.04 -9.16 21.50
CA SER A 63 6.90 -8.58 22.53
C SER A 63 6.58 -9.19 23.89
N THR A 64 5.30 -9.19 24.29
CA THR A 64 4.87 -9.81 25.55
C THR A 64 5.22 -11.30 25.58
N TYR A 65 5.05 -12.02 24.47
CA TYR A 65 5.47 -13.43 24.40
C TYR A 65 6.98 -13.59 24.60
N ASN A 66 7.82 -12.75 23.97
CA ASN A 66 9.27 -12.85 24.10
C ASN A 66 9.75 -12.54 25.52
N GLU A 67 9.15 -11.53 26.17
CA GLU A 67 9.45 -11.17 27.56
C GLU A 67 8.98 -12.24 28.56
N THR A 68 7.82 -12.84 28.33
CA THR A 68 7.21 -13.83 29.24
C THR A 68 7.61 -15.27 28.94
N LYS A 69 8.33 -15.54 27.85
CA LYS A 69 8.87 -16.88 27.54
C LYS A 69 10.18 -17.16 28.28
N GLY A 70 11.00 -16.13 28.48
CA GLY A 70 12.40 -16.28 28.90
C GLY A 70 12.64 -16.49 30.40
N GLY A 71 11.65 -16.25 31.26
CA GLY A 71 11.85 -16.33 32.70
C GLY A 71 12.67 -15.16 33.22
N GLY A 72 12.01 -14.06 33.57
CA GLY A 72 12.53 -13.26 34.68
C GLY A 72 12.59 -14.18 35.91
N GLU A 73 13.66 -14.08 36.69
CA GLU A 73 14.06 -14.99 37.80
C GLU A 73 12.98 -15.35 38.84
N ASP A 74 11.76 -14.80 38.75
CA ASP A 74 10.69 -14.91 39.73
C ASP A 74 9.58 -15.94 39.44
N TRP A 75 9.47 -16.54 38.24
CA TRP A 75 8.40 -17.50 37.94
C TRP A 75 8.91 -18.92 37.63
N MET A 76 8.61 -19.87 38.52
CA MET A 76 9.02 -21.29 38.43
C MET A 76 8.05 -22.18 37.61
N VAL A 77 7.01 -21.62 36.96
CA VAL A 77 6.01 -22.38 36.20
C VAL A 77 5.96 -21.98 34.72
N PRO A 78 6.14 -22.91 33.76
CA PRO A 78 6.09 -22.59 32.33
C PRO A 78 4.71 -22.04 31.93
N LEU A 79 4.64 -20.71 31.71
CA LEU A 79 3.43 -19.99 31.26
C LEU A 79 2.99 -20.40 29.84
N TRP A 80 3.94 -20.91 29.05
CA TRP A 80 3.73 -21.27 27.66
C TRP A 80 4.05 -22.77 27.42
N PRO A 81 3.26 -23.49 26.59
CA PRO A 81 3.57 -24.87 26.20
C PRO A 81 4.93 -25.00 25.52
N ARG A 82 5.56 -26.18 25.61
CA ARG A 82 6.84 -26.47 24.92
C ARG A 82 6.69 -26.48 23.39
N ASP A 83 5.55 -26.98 22.89
CA ASP A 83 5.23 -27.06 21.46
C ASP A 83 4.31 -25.91 21.06
N PHE A 84 4.88 -24.71 20.95
CA PHE A 84 4.14 -23.46 20.70
C PHE A 84 4.46 -22.88 19.32
N ASP A 85 3.44 -22.77 18.47
CA ASP A 85 3.60 -22.27 17.09
C ASP A 85 3.44 -20.75 17.01
N ILE A 86 4.58 -20.05 16.95
CA ILE A 86 4.66 -18.59 16.73
C ILE A 86 4.72 -18.19 15.24
N ARG A 87 4.94 -19.16 14.36
CA ARG A 87 5.00 -18.99 12.91
C ARG A 87 3.84 -18.16 12.32
N PRO A 88 2.55 -18.42 12.68
CA PRO A 88 1.44 -17.64 12.14
C PRO A 88 1.47 -16.17 12.56
N THR A 89 1.90 -15.87 13.80
CA THR A 89 2.04 -14.48 14.27
C THR A 89 3.19 -13.75 13.57
N ILE A 90 4.33 -14.44 13.39
CA ILE A 90 5.46 -13.86 12.64
C ILE A 90 5.05 -13.58 11.19
N ALA A 91 4.31 -14.48 10.55
CA ALA A 91 3.80 -14.26 9.19
C ALA A 91 2.88 -13.03 9.10
N LEU A 92 2.01 -12.81 10.09
CA LEU A 92 1.16 -11.61 10.15
C LEU A 92 1.98 -10.32 10.29
N VAL A 93 3.00 -10.33 11.14
CA VAL A 93 3.92 -9.18 11.33
C VAL A 93 4.68 -8.89 10.04
N THR A 94 5.26 -9.89 9.40
CA THR A 94 6.04 -9.69 8.16
C THR A 94 5.15 -9.24 7.00
N CYS A 95 3.98 -9.84 6.82
CA CYS A 95 3.06 -9.46 5.75
C CYS A 95 2.48 -8.05 5.97
N SER A 96 2.10 -7.68 7.20
CA SER A 96 1.62 -6.32 7.51
C SER A 96 2.70 -5.26 7.32
N ALA A 97 3.96 -5.56 7.66
CA ALA A 97 5.08 -4.66 7.37
C ALA A 97 5.27 -4.43 5.86
N VAL A 98 5.14 -5.48 5.04
CA VAL A 98 5.21 -5.36 3.57
C VAL A 98 4.07 -4.49 3.04
N ILE A 99 2.84 -4.70 3.52
CA ILE A 99 1.66 -3.89 3.13
C ILE A 99 1.87 -2.42 3.51
N LEU A 100 2.38 -2.16 4.72
CA LEU A 100 2.66 -0.81 5.21
C LEU A 100 3.67 -0.09 4.32
N VAL A 101 4.79 -0.75 4.01
CA VAL A 101 5.84 -0.17 3.13
C VAL A 101 5.30 0.05 1.72
N SER A 102 4.61 -0.92 1.14
CA SER A 102 4.05 -0.82 -0.22
C SER A 102 3.00 0.30 -0.34
N SER A 103 2.11 0.41 0.64
CA SER A 103 1.10 1.46 0.73
C SER A 103 1.73 2.84 1.00
N GLY A 104 2.75 2.89 1.85
CA GLY A 104 3.50 4.13 2.15
C GLY A 104 4.24 4.67 0.93
N ILE A 105 4.93 3.79 0.19
CA ILE A 105 5.57 4.17 -1.08
C ILE A 105 4.52 4.68 -2.06
N SER A 106 3.37 4.02 -2.17
CA SER A 106 2.29 4.43 -3.07
C SER A 106 1.74 5.82 -2.80
N LEU A 107 1.68 6.21 -1.52
CA LEU A 107 1.27 7.55 -1.10
C LEU A 107 2.38 8.60 -1.27
N ALA A 108 3.65 8.19 -1.30
CA ALA A 108 4.78 9.10 -1.49
C ALA A 108 4.99 9.51 -2.95
N ILE A 109 4.62 8.66 -3.93
CA ILE A 109 4.80 8.91 -5.37
C ILE A 109 4.30 10.28 -5.84
N PRO A 110 3.08 10.73 -5.48
CA PRO A 110 2.55 12.02 -5.96
C PRO A 110 3.37 13.23 -5.49
N PHE A 111 4.17 13.09 -4.44
CA PHE A 111 5.03 14.15 -3.92
C PHE A 111 6.37 14.27 -4.66
N ILE A 112 6.69 13.31 -5.54
CA ILE A 112 7.96 13.27 -6.28
C ILE A 112 7.68 13.63 -7.74
N PRO A 113 7.82 14.92 -8.13
CA PRO A 113 7.45 15.40 -9.47
C PRO A 113 8.39 14.92 -10.58
N THR A 114 9.50 14.26 -10.25
CA THR A 114 10.54 13.83 -11.19
C THR A 114 10.35 12.41 -11.75
N LEU A 115 9.30 11.69 -11.30
CA LEU A 115 9.10 10.29 -11.69
C LEU A 115 8.50 10.17 -13.10
N PRO A 116 9.00 9.26 -13.95
CA PRO A 116 8.41 9.03 -15.26
C PRO A 116 6.99 8.45 -15.12
N THR A 117 6.08 8.90 -16.00
CA THR A 117 4.66 8.48 -16.02
C THR A 117 4.47 6.97 -16.15
N LEU A 118 5.41 6.28 -16.83
CA LEU A 118 5.43 4.83 -16.95
C LEU A 118 5.64 4.17 -15.57
N LEU A 119 6.55 4.70 -14.75
CA LEU A 119 6.85 4.17 -13.42
C LEU A 119 5.72 4.47 -12.42
N ILE A 120 5.08 5.62 -12.53
CA ILE A 120 3.87 5.94 -11.74
C ILE A 120 2.74 4.94 -12.07
N THR A 121 2.57 4.59 -13.35
CA THR A 121 1.52 3.66 -13.79
C THR A 121 1.81 2.23 -13.35
N THR A 122 3.06 1.75 -13.49
CA THR A 122 3.43 0.39 -13.07
C THR A 122 3.33 0.25 -11.56
N LEU A 123 3.82 1.22 -10.80
CA LEU A 123 3.79 1.19 -9.34
C LEU A 123 2.36 1.31 -8.79
N SER A 124 1.47 2.01 -9.51
CA SER A 124 0.05 2.10 -9.16
C SER A 124 -0.70 0.76 -9.23
N LEU A 125 -0.19 -0.18 -10.03
CA LEU A 125 -0.72 -1.55 -10.13
C LEU A 125 0.06 -2.51 -9.24
N LEU A 126 1.40 -2.38 -9.21
CA LEU A 126 2.27 -3.29 -8.47
C LEU A 126 1.99 -3.21 -6.97
N ALA A 127 1.82 -2.01 -6.42
CA ALA A 127 1.57 -1.86 -4.99
C ALA A 127 0.33 -2.61 -4.48
N PRO A 128 -0.90 -2.39 -5.01
CA PRO A 128 -2.06 -3.15 -4.56
C PRO A 128 -1.96 -4.65 -4.87
N THR A 129 -1.27 -5.07 -5.94
CA THR A 129 -1.02 -6.51 -6.16
C THR A 129 -0.11 -7.12 -5.10
N THR A 130 0.96 -6.42 -4.69
CA THR A 130 1.84 -6.91 -3.61
C THR A 130 1.11 -6.97 -2.27
N CYS A 131 0.26 -5.99 -1.98
CA CYS A 131 -0.56 -5.97 -0.77
C CYS A 131 -1.58 -7.11 -0.76
N LEU A 132 -2.22 -7.38 -1.90
CA LEU A 132 -3.15 -8.50 -2.05
C LEU A 132 -2.44 -9.84 -1.83
N ILE A 133 -1.27 -10.05 -2.45
CA ILE A 133 -0.50 -11.28 -2.28
C ILE A 133 -0.07 -11.44 -0.82
N ALA A 134 0.44 -10.38 -0.18
CA ALA A 134 0.83 -10.41 1.22
C ALA A 134 -0.36 -10.72 2.14
N SER A 135 -1.53 -10.14 1.89
CA SER A 135 -2.76 -10.42 2.63
C SER A 135 -3.22 -11.87 2.47
N LEU A 136 -3.17 -12.40 1.24
CA LEU A 136 -3.51 -13.79 0.94
C LEU A 136 -2.55 -14.77 1.63
N VAL A 137 -1.25 -14.51 1.54
CA VAL A 137 -0.20 -15.33 2.16
C VAL A 137 -0.31 -15.30 3.68
N GLY A 138 -0.48 -14.12 4.29
CA GLY A 138 -0.64 -14.02 5.75
C GLY A 138 -1.88 -14.74 6.25
N THR A 139 -3.00 -14.61 5.53
CA THR A 139 -4.25 -15.34 5.84
C THR A 139 -4.09 -16.85 5.65
N ALA A 140 -3.48 -17.28 4.55
CA ALA A 140 -3.25 -18.69 4.24
C ALA A 140 -2.27 -19.35 5.19
N LEU A 141 -1.20 -18.67 5.60
CA LEU A 141 -0.26 -19.19 6.60
C LEU A 141 -0.92 -19.27 7.97
N PHE A 142 -1.75 -18.29 8.33
CA PHE A 142 -2.49 -18.35 9.57
C PHE A 142 -3.42 -19.57 9.63
N TYR A 143 -4.32 -19.72 8.65
CA TYR A 143 -5.26 -20.84 8.63
C TYR A 143 -4.61 -22.18 8.29
N GLY A 144 -3.58 -22.18 7.46
CA GLY A 144 -2.86 -23.38 7.01
C GLY A 144 -1.97 -23.97 8.09
N VAL A 145 -1.24 -23.14 8.85
CA VAL A 145 -0.44 -23.62 9.99
C VAL A 145 -1.35 -23.97 11.18
N ASN A 146 -2.48 -23.28 11.34
CA ASN A 146 -3.47 -23.58 12.38
C ASN A 146 -4.35 -24.81 12.05
N THR A 147 -3.97 -25.65 11.08
CA THR A 147 -4.62 -26.95 10.84
C THR A 147 -4.18 -28.05 11.82
N SER A 148 -3.05 -27.83 12.52
CA SER A 148 -2.52 -28.81 13.47
C SER A 148 -3.34 -28.80 14.77
N ARG A 149 -4.00 -29.91 15.09
CA ARG A 149 -4.83 -30.05 16.31
C ARG A 149 -4.01 -30.31 17.59
N THR A 150 -2.69 -30.44 17.46
CA THR A 150 -1.81 -30.85 18.55
C THR A 150 -0.95 -29.71 19.10
N THR A 151 -0.83 -28.59 18.40
CA THR A 151 -0.01 -27.44 18.81
C THR A 151 -0.88 -26.22 19.08
N SER A 152 -0.65 -25.58 20.22
CA SER A 152 -1.38 -24.35 20.58
C SER A 152 -0.68 -23.14 19.94
N SER A 153 -1.47 -22.31 19.26
CA SER A 153 -1.03 -21.02 18.72
C SER A 153 -1.21 -19.90 19.75
N LEU A 154 -0.54 -18.76 19.53
CA LEU A 154 -0.60 -17.59 20.42
C LEU A 154 -2.03 -17.07 20.62
N GLN A 155 -2.86 -17.10 19.58
CA GLN A 155 -4.27 -16.73 19.68
C GLN A 155 -5.10 -17.77 20.44
N SER A 156 -4.99 -19.06 20.09
CA SER A 156 -5.81 -20.10 20.73
C SER A 156 -5.50 -20.23 22.21
N TRP A 157 -4.22 -20.18 22.58
CA TRP A 157 -3.76 -20.22 23.97
C TRP A 157 -4.23 -19.00 24.76
N SER A 158 -3.99 -17.78 24.27
CA SER A 158 -4.41 -16.57 24.98
C SER A 158 -5.93 -16.47 25.14
N CYS A 159 -6.69 -16.95 24.15
CA CYS A 159 -8.14 -17.00 24.25
C CYS A 159 -8.67 -18.10 25.16
N GLN A 160 -7.99 -19.24 25.28
CA GLN A 160 -8.35 -20.30 26.21
C GLN A 160 -8.22 -19.84 27.67
N TRP A 161 -7.17 -19.07 27.97
CA TRP A 161 -6.89 -18.54 29.30
C TRP A 161 -7.46 -17.14 29.56
N ARG A 162 -8.33 -16.64 28.67
CA ARG A 162 -8.93 -15.30 28.77
C ARG A 162 -9.66 -15.04 30.10
N ALA A 163 -10.24 -16.08 30.70
CA ALA A 163 -10.97 -15.97 31.97
C ALA A 163 -10.05 -15.86 33.20
N VAL A 164 -8.74 -16.09 33.05
CA VAL A 164 -7.77 -15.95 34.13
C VAL A 164 -7.27 -14.52 34.16
N GLU A 165 -7.69 -13.77 35.18
CA GLU A 165 -7.22 -12.41 35.44
C GLU A 165 -5.81 -12.46 36.05
N MET A 166 -4.84 -11.92 35.32
CA MET A 166 -3.47 -11.75 35.79
C MET A 166 -3.26 -10.28 36.19
N GLY A 167 -2.73 -10.05 37.40
CA GLY A 167 -2.35 -8.72 37.88
C GLY A 167 -1.01 -8.21 37.33
N MET A 168 -0.30 -9.05 36.58
CA MET A 168 0.96 -8.75 35.89
C MET A 168 0.91 -9.29 34.46
N GLN A 169 1.79 -8.81 33.58
CA GLN A 169 1.84 -9.34 32.20
C GLN A 169 2.15 -10.86 32.21
N PRO A 170 1.50 -11.67 31.35
CA PRO A 170 0.61 -11.29 30.24
C PRO A 170 -0.88 -11.18 30.63
N HIS A 171 -1.56 -10.13 30.16
CA HIS A 171 -3.02 -9.99 30.30
C HIS A 171 -3.76 -10.79 29.21
N TRP A 172 -4.08 -12.06 29.49
CA TRP A 172 -4.66 -13.01 28.52
C TRP A 172 -5.88 -12.48 27.76
N GLY A 173 -6.78 -11.77 28.45
CA GLY A 173 -7.96 -11.18 27.81
C GLY A 173 -7.63 -10.13 26.76
N SER A 174 -6.66 -9.26 27.03
CA SER A 174 -6.20 -8.25 26.07
C SER A 174 -5.51 -8.89 24.88
N LEU A 175 -4.58 -9.83 25.13
CA LEU A 175 -3.86 -10.55 24.07
C LEU A 175 -4.81 -11.32 23.14
N CYS A 176 -5.86 -11.93 23.67
CA CYS A 176 -6.88 -12.63 22.87
C CYS A 176 -7.63 -11.66 21.96
N VAL A 177 -8.08 -10.51 22.46
CA VAL A 177 -8.81 -9.52 21.66
C VAL A 177 -7.90 -8.92 20.59
N GLN A 178 -6.66 -8.62 20.95
CA GLN A 178 -5.66 -7.99 20.09
C GLN A 178 -5.20 -8.91 18.94
N SER A 179 -4.94 -10.19 19.22
CA SER A 179 -4.61 -11.17 18.18
C SER A 179 -5.80 -11.45 17.25
N LYS A 180 -7.02 -11.48 17.79
CA LYS A 180 -8.25 -11.68 17.02
C LYS A 180 -8.54 -10.48 16.11
N SER A 181 -8.35 -9.26 16.58
CA SER A 181 -8.55 -8.05 15.77
C SER A 181 -7.55 -7.95 14.63
N ALA A 182 -6.26 -8.26 14.88
CA ALA A 182 -5.22 -8.29 13.86
C ALA A 182 -5.60 -9.23 12.68
N LEU A 183 -6.14 -10.40 12.99
CA LEU A 183 -6.59 -11.35 11.97
C LEU A 183 -7.79 -10.88 11.18
N TYR A 184 -8.81 -10.33 11.85
CA TYR A 184 -9.97 -9.81 11.13
C TYR A 184 -9.57 -8.67 10.19
N LEU A 185 -8.69 -7.78 10.63
CA LEU A 185 -8.16 -6.71 9.78
C LEU A 185 -7.35 -7.26 8.60
N MET A 186 -6.54 -8.30 8.81
CA MET A 186 -5.78 -8.95 7.74
C MET A 186 -6.69 -9.61 6.69
N VAL A 187 -7.77 -10.27 7.12
CA VAL A 187 -8.77 -10.85 6.21
C VAL A 187 -9.53 -9.77 5.46
N MET A 188 -9.88 -8.67 6.12
CA MET A 188 -10.57 -7.53 5.50
C MET A 188 -9.68 -6.73 4.52
N MET A 189 -8.35 -6.89 4.57
CA MET A 189 -7.48 -6.34 3.51
C MET A 189 -7.74 -6.98 2.15
N ILE A 190 -8.12 -8.25 2.07
CA ILE A 190 -8.36 -8.94 0.79
C ILE A 190 -9.42 -8.21 -0.06
N PRO A 191 -10.65 -7.99 0.43
CA PRO A 191 -11.66 -7.27 -0.36
C PRO A 191 -11.28 -5.80 -0.59
N LEU A 192 -10.51 -5.18 0.31
CA LEU A 192 -10.05 -3.80 0.16
C LEU A 192 -9.09 -3.68 -1.04
N GLU A 193 -8.07 -4.54 -1.12
CA GLU A 193 -7.10 -4.56 -2.23
C GLU A 193 -7.76 -4.93 -3.56
N MET A 194 -8.74 -5.85 -3.54
CA MET A 194 -9.57 -6.14 -4.71
C MET A 194 -10.33 -4.89 -5.18
N GLY A 195 -10.86 -4.10 -4.24
CA GLY A 195 -11.48 -2.81 -4.52
C GLY A 195 -10.51 -1.81 -5.16
N VAL A 196 -9.29 -1.71 -4.65
CA VAL A 196 -8.24 -0.83 -5.22
C VAL A 196 -7.90 -1.25 -6.66
N LEU A 197 -7.67 -2.54 -6.89
CA LEU A 197 -7.37 -3.07 -8.24
C LEU A 197 -8.52 -2.82 -9.22
N PHE A 198 -9.77 -2.97 -8.75
CA PHE A 198 -10.94 -2.67 -9.57
C PHE A 198 -10.99 -1.18 -9.96
N VAL A 199 -10.77 -0.28 -9.01
CA VAL A 199 -10.74 1.18 -9.25
C VAL A 199 -9.62 1.55 -10.22
N VAL A 200 -8.41 1.02 -10.04
CA VAL A 200 -7.29 1.21 -10.99
C VAL A 200 -7.64 0.68 -12.38
N GLY A 201 -8.20 -0.53 -12.47
CA GLY A 201 -8.59 -1.15 -13.73
C GLY A 201 -9.63 -0.33 -14.50
N THR A 202 -10.68 0.15 -13.82
CA THR A 202 -11.69 1.00 -14.44
C THR A 202 -11.11 2.33 -14.92
N GLY A 203 -10.21 2.96 -14.14
CA GLY A 203 -9.48 4.16 -14.53
C GLY A 203 -8.66 3.96 -15.81
N MET A 204 -7.92 2.85 -15.91
CA MET A 204 -7.15 2.52 -17.11
C MET A 204 -8.04 2.31 -18.34
N VAL A 205 -9.19 1.63 -18.20
CA VAL A 205 -10.14 1.42 -19.32
C VAL A 205 -10.70 2.74 -19.82
N VAL A 206 -11.05 3.67 -18.92
CA VAL A 206 -11.56 5.00 -19.27
C VAL A 206 -10.50 5.79 -20.02
N VAL A 207 -9.26 5.84 -19.52
CA VAL A 207 -8.14 6.51 -20.21
C VAL A 207 -7.90 5.91 -21.60
N ARG A 208 -8.01 4.59 -21.76
CA ARG A 208 -7.85 3.93 -23.07
C ARG A 208 -8.96 4.30 -24.04
N LYS A 209 -10.22 4.32 -23.60
CA LYS A 209 -11.37 4.73 -24.44
C LYS A 209 -11.24 6.17 -24.91
N GLU A 210 -10.89 7.08 -24.01
CA GLU A 210 -10.69 8.50 -24.33
C GLU A 210 -9.55 8.69 -25.35
N ARG A 211 -8.42 7.99 -25.19
CA ARG A 211 -7.31 8.02 -26.16
C ARG A 211 -7.71 7.49 -27.55
N ALA A 212 -8.54 6.44 -27.59
CA ALA A 212 -9.03 5.88 -28.85
C ALA A 212 -9.97 6.86 -29.57
N GLY A 213 -10.91 7.49 -28.85
CA GLY A 213 -11.80 8.50 -29.42
C GLY A 213 -11.05 9.72 -29.98
N VAL A 214 -10.06 10.23 -29.25
CA VAL A 214 -9.20 11.34 -29.71
C VAL A 214 -8.41 10.98 -30.96
N ARG A 215 -7.90 9.74 -31.05
CA ARG A 215 -7.17 9.27 -32.24
C ARG A 215 -8.06 9.30 -33.49
N VAL A 216 -9.29 8.77 -33.39
CA VAL A 216 -10.25 8.75 -34.50
C VAL A 216 -10.60 10.17 -34.98
N VAL A 217 -10.82 11.12 -34.06
CA VAL A 217 -11.11 12.52 -34.41
C VAL A 217 -9.91 13.17 -35.12
N ARG A 218 -8.67 12.88 -34.69
CA ARG A 218 -7.47 13.43 -35.33
C ARG A 218 -7.28 12.90 -36.76
N GLU A 219 -7.54 11.62 -36.99
CA GLU A 219 -7.47 11.03 -38.34
C GLU A 219 -8.55 11.58 -39.28
N GLY A 220 -9.78 11.76 -38.77
CA GLY A 220 -10.87 12.38 -39.54
C GLY A 220 -10.57 13.83 -39.95
N LYS A 221 -9.91 14.60 -39.07
CA LYS A 221 -9.55 16.01 -39.34
C LYS A 221 -8.31 16.16 -40.23
N GLY A 222 -7.36 15.23 -40.16
CA GLY A 222 -6.19 15.19 -41.06
C GLY A 222 -6.57 14.93 -42.52
N SER A 223 -7.60 14.12 -42.76
CA SER A 223 -8.09 13.84 -44.13
C SER A 223 -8.81 15.04 -44.77
N GLN A 224 -9.35 15.97 -43.99
CA GLN A 224 -10.03 17.16 -44.52
C GLN A 224 -9.08 18.32 -44.88
N ALA A 225 -7.82 18.29 -44.45
CA ALA A 225 -6.85 19.34 -44.72
C ALA A 225 -6.03 19.13 -46.02
N LEU A 226 -6.23 17.99 -46.70
CA LEU A 226 -5.50 17.57 -47.92
C LEU A 226 -6.37 17.62 -49.19
N SER A 227 -7.62 18.11 -49.09
CA SER A 227 -8.54 18.30 -50.22
C SER A 227 -8.90 19.77 -50.39
#